data_AF-A0A3A4PPN1-F1
#
_entry.id   AF-A0A3A4PPN1-F1
#
_cell.length_a   1.000
_cell.length_b   1.000
_cell.length_c   1.000
_cell.angle_alpha   90.00
_cell.angle_beta   90.00
_cell.angle_gamma   90.00
#
_symmetry.space_group_name_H-M   'P 1'
#
loop_
_entity.id
_entity.type
_entity.pdbx_description
1 polymer ?
#
loop_
_entity_poly.entity_id
_entity_poly.type
_entity_poly.pdbx_seq_one_letter_code
_entity_poly.pdbx_strand_id
1 'polypeptide(L)'
;MLRRETSARAEARSALQCGTSARAEARGSPARGSLAALAGTGGPGRATLTAALAALAALMAAGCGGRSSRFEVVDYRAAGQVSAYHEAFEEAYYRVTAGGDVDVVLRRVHDPAVAGGPPLTQVIHVHSIWTSIPGTTVAESAQINGTVSYFITDGGSGAAFEGAGSVFFRRSRDGTELTGEVERVFLTPQRRLNGGQALFTRAELSGAFVAKRDPQRVVRILNETQRLFGPVPRYQPPMAGG
;
A
#
# COMPACT_ATOMS: atom_id res chain seq x y z
N MET A 1 -41.30 11.33 -16.82
CA MET A 1 -41.97 10.74 -15.65
C MET A 1 -41.75 9.23 -15.67
N LEU A 2 -40.80 8.70 -14.88
CA LEU A 2 -40.82 7.37 -14.25
C LEU A 2 -39.49 7.11 -13.51
N ARG A 3 -39.59 7.18 -12.17
CA ARG A 3 -38.78 6.57 -11.09
C ARG A 3 -37.24 6.58 -11.21
N ARG A 4 -36.62 7.59 -10.58
CA ARG A 4 -35.29 7.51 -9.97
C ARG A 4 -35.40 7.75 -8.47
N GLU A 5 -35.72 6.71 -7.71
CA GLU A 5 -35.60 6.72 -6.25
C GLU A 5 -35.24 5.31 -5.82
N THR A 6 -33.95 5.07 -5.50
CA THR A 6 -33.43 4.11 -4.51
C THR A 6 -31.93 3.88 -4.76
N SER A 7 -31.06 4.80 -4.34
CA SER A 7 -29.62 4.48 -4.22
C SER A 7 -28.88 5.31 -3.16
N ALA A 8 -29.59 5.84 -2.16
CA ALA A 8 -29.01 6.66 -1.09
C ALA A 8 -29.10 6.01 0.30
N ARG A 9 -29.29 4.68 0.39
CA ARG A 9 -29.46 3.97 1.67
C ARG A 9 -28.47 2.83 1.93
N ALA A 10 -27.46 2.64 1.08
CA ALA A 10 -26.48 1.56 1.24
C ALA A 10 -25.18 1.96 1.99
N GLU A 11 -24.92 3.25 2.22
CA GLU A 11 -23.64 3.69 2.82
C GLU A 11 -23.61 3.73 4.36
N ALA A 12 -24.75 3.57 5.04
CA ALA A 12 -24.81 3.75 6.50
C ALA A 12 -24.55 2.48 7.35
N ARG A 13 -24.09 1.36 6.76
CA ARG A 13 -23.85 0.11 7.51
C ARG A 13 -22.41 -0.43 7.52
N SER A 14 -21.46 0.23 6.85
CA SER A 14 -20.09 -0.32 6.75
C SER A 14 -19.11 0.15 7.85
N ALA A 15 -19.54 1.01 8.78
CA ALA A 15 -18.65 1.63 9.77
C ALA A 15 -18.55 0.90 11.13
N LEU A 16 -19.18 -0.26 11.32
CA LEU A 16 -19.28 -0.93 12.63
C LEU A 16 -18.73 -2.36 12.67
N GLN A 17 -17.97 -2.80 11.66
CA GLN A 17 -17.45 -4.17 11.61
C GLN A 17 -15.92 -4.21 11.65
N CYS A 18 -15.32 -3.51 12.62
CA CYS A 18 -13.96 -3.82 13.07
C CYS A 18 -14.05 -5.00 14.05
N GLY A 19 -14.26 -6.20 13.47
CA GLY A 19 -14.44 -7.44 14.19
C GLY A 19 -13.13 -7.95 14.79
N THR A 20 -13.11 -7.98 16.12
CA THR A 20 -12.28 -8.81 16.97
C THR A 20 -12.18 -10.25 16.45
N SER A 21 -11.01 -10.63 15.92
CA SER A 21 -10.69 -12.02 15.58
C SER A 21 -9.40 -12.46 16.27
N ALA A 22 -9.36 -12.33 17.61
CA ALA A 22 -8.46 -13.11 18.44
C ALA A 22 -9.20 -14.38 18.90
N ARG A 23 -9.37 -15.34 17.98
CA ARG A 23 -9.86 -16.68 18.34
C ARG A 23 -8.65 -17.50 18.82
N ALA A 24 -8.33 -17.32 20.10
CA ALA A 24 -7.39 -18.16 20.83
C ALA A 24 -7.98 -19.59 20.91
N GLU A 25 -7.38 -20.52 20.20
CA GLU A 25 -7.67 -21.94 20.34
C GLU A 25 -6.96 -22.46 21.60
N ALA A 26 -7.67 -22.36 22.74
CA ALA A 26 -7.29 -23.00 23.98
C ALA A 26 -7.69 -24.49 23.92
N ARG A 27 -6.71 -25.39 23.78
CA ARG A 27 -6.87 -26.80 24.15
C ARG A 27 -5.66 -27.24 24.97
N GLY A 28 -5.93 -27.72 26.18
CA GLY A 28 -5.07 -28.67 26.87
C GLY A 28 -4.26 -28.12 28.04
N SER A 29 -4.88 -28.08 29.21
CA SER A 29 -4.25 -28.26 30.54
C SER A 29 -5.31 -28.91 31.44
N PRO A 30 -5.03 -29.71 32.50
CA PRO A 30 -3.76 -29.80 33.23
C PRO A 30 -3.35 -31.21 33.75
N ALA A 31 -2.08 -31.34 34.15
CA ALA A 31 -1.68 -32.23 35.23
C ALA A 31 -0.51 -31.60 35.99
N ARG A 32 -0.52 -31.79 37.32
CA ARG A 32 0.35 -31.19 38.36
C ARG A 32 -0.21 -29.87 38.88
N GLY A 33 -0.33 -29.66 40.18
CA GLY A 33 0.20 -30.40 41.31
C GLY A 33 0.16 -29.42 42.46
N SER A 34 -0.60 -29.78 43.49
CA SER A 34 -0.91 -28.96 44.65
C SER A 34 0.35 -28.45 45.34
N LEU A 35 0.48 -27.13 45.49
CA LEU A 35 1.30 -26.51 46.53
C LEU A 35 0.53 -25.35 47.16
N ALA A 36 0.00 -25.68 48.34
CA ALA A 36 -0.24 -24.85 49.52
C ALA A 36 0.29 -23.41 49.41
N ALA A 37 -0.61 -22.42 49.44
CA ALA A 37 -1.10 -21.80 50.67
C ALA A 37 0.01 -21.04 51.43
N LEU A 38 0.10 -19.74 51.17
CA LEU A 38 0.57 -18.73 52.12
C LEU A 38 -0.25 -17.46 51.89
N ALA A 39 -1.39 -17.41 52.58
CA ALA A 39 -2.27 -16.26 52.64
C ALA A 39 -1.62 -15.20 53.52
N GLY A 40 -1.07 -14.15 52.90
CA GLY A 40 -0.71 -12.90 53.57
C GLY A 40 -1.87 -11.91 53.46
N THR A 41 -2.55 -11.65 54.56
CA THR A 41 -3.57 -10.61 54.70
C THR A 41 -2.93 -9.22 54.62
N GLY A 42 -2.88 -8.65 53.41
CA GLY A 42 -2.42 -7.28 53.14
C GLY A 42 -3.59 -6.33 52.96
N GLY A 43 -3.61 -5.24 53.73
CA GLY A 43 -4.75 -4.35 53.92
C GLY A 43 -5.35 -3.68 52.67
N PRO A 44 -6.58 -3.13 52.79
CA PRO A 44 -7.45 -2.72 51.69
C PRO A 44 -6.98 -1.49 50.88
N GLY A 45 -5.78 -0.96 51.13
CA GLY A 45 -5.25 0.24 50.47
C GLY A 45 -4.33 -0.01 49.26
N ARG A 46 -3.96 -1.26 48.95
CA ARG A 46 -2.97 -1.57 47.88
C ARG A 46 -3.53 -2.30 46.65
N ALA A 47 -4.75 -2.82 46.71
CA ALA A 47 -5.34 -3.62 45.64
C ALA A 47 -5.87 -2.81 44.44
N THR A 48 -6.15 -1.50 44.62
CA THR A 48 -6.67 -0.63 43.55
C THR A 48 -5.59 -0.11 42.60
N LEU A 49 -4.33 -0.01 43.07
CA LEU A 49 -3.21 0.54 42.29
C LEU A 49 -2.66 -0.45 41.25
N THR A 50 -2.69 -1.76 41.54
CA THR A 50 -2.20 -2.81 40.63
C THR A 50 -3.13 -3.05 39.44
N ALA A 51 -4.46 -2.95 39.63
CA ALA A 51 -5.42 -3.10 38.54
C ALA A 51 -5.34 -1.94 37.54
N ALA A 52 -5.13 -0.72 38.02
CA ALA A 52 -4.96 0.45 37.16
C ALA A 52 -3.68 0.37 36.29
N LEU A 53 -2.58 -0.16 36.86
CA LEU A 53 -1.33 -0.33 36.11
C LEU A 53 -1.43 -1.39 35.01
N ALA A 54 -2.13 -2.49 35.28
CA ALA A 54 -2.33 -3.56 34.29
C ALA A 54 -3.21 -3.11 33.11
N ALA A 55 -4.26 -2.31 33.38
CA ALA A 55 -5.10 -1.72 32.34
C ALA A 55 -4.33 -0.72 31.46
N LEU A 56 -3.46 0.09 32.07
CA LEU A 56 -2.63 1.06 31.33
C LEU A 56 -1.59 0.37 30.44
N ALA A 57 -0.98 -0.73 30.90
CA ALA A 57 -0.05 -1.54 30.11
C ALA A 57 -0.73 -2.21 28.90
N ALA A 58 -1.97 -2.68 29.07
CA ALA A 58 -2.75 -3.26 27.96
C ALA A 58 -3.12 -2.22 26.89
N LEU A 59 -3.40 -0.97 27.29
CA LEU A 59 -3.65 0.15 26.36
C LEU A 59 -2.40 0.55 25.57
N MET A 60 -1.22 0.50 26.18
CA MET A 60 0.05 0.77 25.49
C MET A 60 0.40 -0.32 24.46
N ALA A 61 0.02 -1.58 24.72
CA ALA A 61 0.28 -2.68 23.80
C ALA A 61 -0.61 -2.67 22.53
N ALA A 62 -1.73 -1.94 22.55
CA ALA A 62 -2.65 -1.85 21.41
C ALA A 62 -2.22 -0.82 20.34
N GLY A 63 -1.12 -0.07 20.56
CA GLY A 63 -0.73 1.06 19.71
C GLY A 63 0.17 0.75 18.51
N CYS A 64 0.71 -0.46 18.38
CA CYS A 64 1.63 -0.80 17.28
C CYS A 64 0.87 -1.37 16.06
N GLY A 65 -0.03 -0.57 15.49
CA GLY A 65 -0.52 -0.83 14.14
C GLY A 65 0.64 -0.68 13.16
N GLY A 66 1.01 -1.78 12.49
CA GLY A 66 2.04 -1.76 11.45
C GLY A 66 1.70 -0.68 10.41
N ARG A 67 2.67 0.17 10.08
CA ARG A 67 2.48 1.21 9.05
C ARG A 67 2.11 0.53 7.73
N SER A 68 0.86 0.71 7.30
CA SER A 68 0.38 0.17 6.04
C SER A 68 0.72 1.11 4.90
N SER A 69 1.14 0.57 3.75
CA SER A 69 1.26 1.33 2.52
C SER A 69 -0.15 1.69 2.01
N ARG A 70 -0.46 2.98 1.92
CA ARG A 70 -1.80 3.47 1.53
C ARG A 70 -1.65 4.59 0.51
N PHE A 71 -2.42 4.49 -0.56
CA PHE A 71 -2.47 5.47 -1.64
C PHE A 71 -3.89 5.97 -1.85
N GLU A 72 -4.01 7.26 -2.14
CA GLU A 72 -5.19 7.86 -2.72
C GLU A 72 -5.05 7.84 -4.25
N VAL A 73 -6.11 7.41 -4.91
CA VAL A 73 -6.22 7.40 -6.37
C VAL A 73 -7.39 8.29 -6.74
N VAL A 74 -7.13 9.34 -7.51
CA VAL A 74 -8.17 10.20 -8.09
C VAL A 74 -8.29 9.88 -9.58
N ASP A 75 -9.39 9.23 -9.96
CA ASP A 75 -9.77 8.90 -11.33
C ASP A 75 -10.47 10.08 -11.99
N TYR A 76 -9.98 10.49 -13.17
CA TYR A 76 -10.67 11.39 -14.08
C TYR A 76 -11.20 10.61 -15.29
N ARG A 77 -12.53 10.63 -15.48
CA ARG A 77 -13.21 9.96 -16.61
C ARG A 77 -13.54 10.94 -17.73
N ALA A 78 -13.70 10.41 -18.94
CA ALA A 78 -14.05 11.19 -20.13
C ALA A 78 -15.35 12.00 -19.98
N ALA A 79 -16.28 11.56 -19.14
CA ALA A 79 -17.54 12.25 -18.86
C ALA A 79 -17.42 13.40 -17.85
N GLY A 80 -16.20 13.79 -17.46
CA GLY A 80 -15.96 14.80 -16.42
C GLY A 80 -16.25 14.30 -14.99
N GLN A 81 -16.55 13.01 -14.84
CA GLN A 81 -16.73 12.39 -13.53
C GLN A 81 -15.36 12.22 -12.86
N VAL A 82 -15.27 12.67 -11.61
CA VAL A 82 -14.10 12.50 -10.75
C VAL A 82 -14.48 11.54 -9.63
N SER A 83 -13.61 10.59 -9.34
CA SER A 83 -13.80 9.65 -8.22
C SER A 83 -12.50 9.48 -7.47
N ALA A 84 -12.53 9.67 -6.16
CA ALA A 84 -11.39 9.47 -5.28
C ALA A 84 -11.61 8.25 -4.40
N TYR A 85 -10.59 7.41 -4.24
CA TYR A 85 -10.64 6.25 -3.38
C TYR A 85 -9.26 5.96 -2.79
N HIS A 86 -9.25 5.23 -1.67
CA HIS A 86 -8.02 4.84 -0.99
C HIS A 86 -7.78 3.35 -1.13
N GLU A 87 -6.57 2.99 -1.52
CA GLU A 87 -6.12 1.61 -1.65
C GLU A 87 -4.99 1.34 -0.66
N ALA A 88 -5.06 0.19 0.01
CA ALA A 88 -3.98 -0.32 0.85
C ALA A 88 -3.25 -1.42 0.09
N PHE A 89 -1.91 -1.38 0.08
CA PHE A 89 -1.08 -2.37 -0.58
C PHE A 89 -0.46 -3.30 0.48
N GLU A 90 -0.78 -4.59 0.39
CA GLU A 90 -0.33 -5.59 1.37
C GLU A 90 1.14 -5.97 1.15
N GLU A 91 1.61 -5.91 -0.09
CA GLU A 91 2.99 -6.19 -0.46
C GLU A 91 3.70 -4.91 -0.90
N ALA A 92 4.87 -4.64 -0.31
CA ALA A 92 5.73 -3.53 -0.71
C ALA A 92 7.20 -3.94 -0.57
N TYR A 93 7.93 -3.88 -1.68
CA TYR A 93 9.33 -4.28 -1.76
C TYR A 93 10.17 -3.22 -2.46
N TYR A 94 11.46 -3.15 -2.13
CA TYR A 94 12.38 -2.28 -2.85
C TYR A 94 13.72 -2.96 -3.14
N ARG A 95 14.41 -2.43 -4.15
CA ARG A 95 15.81 -2.73 -4.45
C ARG A 95 16.55 -1.44 -4.82
N VAL A 96 17.87 -1.51 -4.70
CA VAL A 96 18.79 -0.50 -5.20
C VAL A 96 19.60 -1.13 -6.33
N THR A 97 19.64 -0.49 -7.49
CA THR A 97 20.40 -0.97 -8.65
C THR A 97 21.90 -0.73 -8.46
N ALA A 98 22.73 -1.28 -9.34
CA ALA A 98 24.17 -0.99 -9.32
C ALA A 98 24.48 0.49 -9.62
N GLY A 99 23.59 1.20 -10.32
CA GLY A 99 23.69 2.63 -10.62
C GLY A 99 23.24 3.56 -9.49
N GLY A 100 22.69 3.01 -8.40
CA GLY A 100 22.15 3.78 -7.29
C GLY A 100 20.64 4.07 -7.38
N ASP A 101 20.00 3.72 -8.50
CA ASP A 101 18.56 3.90 -8.67
C ASP A 101 17.79 3.04 -7.67
N VAL A 102 16.64 3.54 -7.25
CA VAL A 102 15.74 2.85 -6.33
C VAL A 102 14.49 2.44 -7.08
N ASP A 103 14.23 1.13 -7.12
CA ASP A 103 12.95 0.59 -7.56
C ASP A 103 12.14 0.18 -6.33
N VAL A 104 10.94 0.74 -6.20
CA VAL A 104 9.94 0.32 -5.21
C VAL A 104 8.76 -0.28 -5.95
N VAL A 105 8.30 -1.44 -5.52
CA VAL A 105 7.12 -2.10 -6.06
C VAL A 105 6.13 -2.35 -4.94
N LEU A 106 4.91 -1.88 -5.14
CA LEU A 106 3.76 -2.20 -4.30
C LEU A 106 2.80 -3.08 -5.09
N ARG A 107 2.26 -4.11 -4.45
CA ARG A 107 1.30 -5.02 -5.07
C ARG A 107 0.13 -5.26 -4.14
N ARG A 108 -1.05 -5.26 -4.75
CA ARG A 108 -2.31 -5.69 -4.15
C ARG A 108 -2.99 -6.69 -5.06
N VAL A 109 -3.54 -7.73 -4.46
CA VAL A 109 -4.35 -8.74 -5.14
C VAL A 109 -5.70 -8.82 -4.43
N HIS A 110 -6.76 -8.42 -5.11
CA HIS A 110 -8.11 -8.59 -4.61
C HIS A 110 -8.57 -10.04 -4.83
N ASP A 111 -8.94 -10.69 -3.73
CA ASP A 111 -9.53 -12.02 -3.78
C ASP A 111 -10.95 -11.94 -4.39
N PRO A 112 -11.21 -12.63 -5.51
CA PRO A 112 -12.53 -12.65 -6.13
C PRO A 112 -13.64 -13.16 -5.19
N ALA A 113 -13.31 -14.01 -4.21
CA ALA A 113 -14.27 -14.54 -3.24
C ALA A 113 -14.88 -13.45 -2.35
N VAL A 114 -14.12 -12.38 -2.09
CA VAL A 114 -14.57 -11.25 -1.27
C VAL A 114 -15.23 -10.17 -2.13
N ALA A 115 -14.70 -9.93 -3.33
CA ALA A 115 -15.14 -8.84 -4.19
C ALA A 115 -16.33 -9.19 -5.11
N GLY A 116 -16.64 -10.47 -5.33
CA GLY A 116 -17.71 -10.90 -6.21
C GLY A 116 -17.46 -10.59 -7.70
N GLY A 117 -16.18 -10.51 -8.11
CA GLY A 117 -15.75 -10.16 -9.47
C GLY A 117 -14.50 -10.93 -9.90
N PRO A 118 -13.95 -10.67 -11.09
CA PRO A 118 -12.68 -11.27 -11.52
C PRO A 118 -11.53 -10.83 -10.59
N PRO A 119 -10.46 -11.63 -10.50
CA PRO A 119 -9.31 -11.32 -9.64
C PRO A 119 -8.62 -10.03 -10.11
N LEU A 120 -8.65 -8.98 -9.31
CA LEU A 120 -8.04 -7.69 -9.64
C LEU A 120 -6.64 -7.60 -9.01
N THR A 121 -5.61 -7.45 -9.83
CA THR A 121 -4.24 -7.17 -9.38
C THR A 121 -3.85 -5.74 -9.72
N GLN A 122 -3.41 -5.01 -8.71
CA GLN A 122 -2.90 -3.65 -8.81
C GLN A 122 -1.40 -3.66 -8.46
N VAL A 123 -0.58 -3.03 -9.29
CA VAL A 123 0.87 -2.88 -9.05
C VAL A 123 1.28 -1.44 -9.25
N ILE A 124 1.92 -0.84 -8.26
CA ILE A 124 2.60 0.45 -8.39
C ILE A 124 4.10 0.17 -8.45
N HIS A 125 4.78 0.65 -9.49
CA HIS A 125 6.23 0.68 -9.58
C HIS A 125 6.70 2.13 -9.54
N VAL A 126 7.51 2.45 -8.54
CA VAL A 126 8.20 3.73 -8.43
C VAL A 126 9.66 3.51 -8.80
N HIS A 127 10.10 4.16 -9.85
CA HIS A 127 11.50 4.20 -10.27
C HIS A 127 12.06 5.59 -9.97
N SER A 128 13.04 5.64 -9.09
CA SER A 128 13.67 6.87 -8.65
C SER A 128 15.15 6.84 -9.01
N ILE A 129 15.57 7.77 -9.86
CA ILE A 129 16.99 7.98 -10.16
C ILE A 129 17.56 8.79 -8.99
N TRP A 130 18.32 8.13 -8.11
CA TRP A 130 18.94 8.79 -6.98
C TRP A 130 20.45 8.57 -7.01
N THR A 131 21.20 9.66 -7.10
CA THR A 131 22.65 9.66 -7.01
C THR A 131 23.08 10.73 -6.02
N SER A 132 23.10 10.42 -4.72
CA SER A 132 23.73 11.34 -3.76
C SER A 132 25.24 11.29 -3.96
N ILE A 133 25.87 12.44 -4.19
CA ILE A 133 27.33 12.55 -4.21
C ILE A 133 27.77 12.94 -2.79
N PRO A 134 28.43 12.05 -2.03
CA PRO A 134 28.90 12.36 -0.68
C PRO A 134 29.80 13.59 -0.68
N GLY A 135 29.51 14.56 0.18
CA GLY A 135 30.30 15.80 0.32
C GLY A 135 29.99 16.92 -0.68
N THR A 136 29.09 16.70 -1.64
CA THR A 136 28.71 17.73 -2.63
C THR A 136 27.21 18.01 -2.62
N THR A 137 26.39 16.95 -2.60
CA THR A 137 24.94 17.11 -2.57
C THR A 137 24.53 17.31 -1.12
N VAL A 138 24.21 18.56 -0.73
CA VAL A 138 23.33 18.81 0.42
C VAL A 138 21.95 18.35 -0.03
N ALA A 139 21.75 17.04 -0.04
CA ALA A 139 20.53 16.42 -0.52
C ALA A 139 19.44 16.78 0.50
N GLU A 140 18.77 17.91 0.25
CA GLU A 140 17.45 18.10 0.80
C GLU A 140 16.66 16.88 0.32
N SER A 141 16.18 16.07 1.25
CA SER A 141 15.43 14.82 1.01
C SER A 141 14.17 15.01 0.15
N ALA A 142 13.96 16.22 -0.37
CA ALA A 142 12.73 16.81 -0.82
C ALA A 142 12.54 16.84 -2.35
N GLN A 143 13.54 16.47 -3.14
CA GLN A 143 13.44 16.59 -4.61
C GLN A 143 14.04 15.38 -5.32
N ILE A 144 13.41 14.22 -5.17
CA ILE A 144 13.72 13.08 -6.03
C ILE A 144 12.60 12.94 -7.05
N ASN A 145 12.91 13.31 -8.30
CA ASN A 145 12.03 13.06 -9.43
C ASN A 145 11.99 11.55 -9.67
N GLY A 146 10.80 10.97 -9.57
CA GLY A 146 10.55 9.56 -9.85
C GLY A 146 9.56 9.38 -10.99
N THR A 147 9.76 8.33 -11.78
CA THR A 147 8.74 7.80 -12.68
C THR A 147 7.88 6.82 -11.89
N VAL A 148 6.57 6.97 -11.98
CA VAL A 148 5.62 6.04 -11.39
C VAL A 148 4.80 5.37 -12.48
N SER A 149 4.84 4.05 -12.49
CA SER A 149 3.98 3.21 -13.31
C SER A 149 2.91 2.57 -12.44
N TYR A 150 1.66 2.62 -12.89
CA TYR A 150 0.54 1.96 -12.24
C TYR A 150 -0.10 0.96 -13.19
N PHE A 151 -0.16 -0.30 -12.78
CA PHE A 151 -0.69 -1.40 -13.56
C PHE A 151 -1.93 -1.96 -12.88
N ILE A 152 -2.99 -2.15 -13.66
CA ILE A 152 -4.22 -2.78 -13.20
C ILE A 152 -4.54 -3.92 -14.17
N THR A 153 -4.80 -5.12 -13.66
CA THR A 153 -5.23 -6.28 -14.46
C THR A 153 -6.29 -7.10 -13.74
N ASP A 154 -7.24 -7.66 -14.49
CA ASP A 154 -8.32 -8.52 -13.99
C ASP A 154 -8.12 -10.02 -14.39
N GLY A 155 -6.90 -10.38 -14.81
CA GLY A 155 -6.54 -11.72 -15.30
C GLY A 155 -6.80 -11.97 -16.80
N GLY A 156 -7.61 -11.14 -17.46
CA GLY A 156 -7.86 -11.24 -18.91
C GLY A 156 -7.60 -9.94 -19.67
N SER A 157 -7.73 -8.81 -19.00
CA SER A 157 -7.56 -7.46 -19.51
C SER A 157 -6.76 -6.62 -18.51
N GLY A 158 -6.39 -5.41 -18.91
CA GLY A 158 -5.62 -4.52 -18.05
C GLY A 158 -5.18 -3.24 -18.72
N ALA A 159 -4.67 -2.32 -17.91
CA ALA A 159 -4.12 -1.06 -18.36
C ALA A 159 -2.86 -0.72 -17.57
N ALA A 160 -1.89 -0.13 -18.26
CA ALA A 160 -0.69 0.44 -17.67
C ALA A 160 -0.73 1.95 -17.85
N PHE A 161 -0.53 2.66 -16.75
CA PHE A 161 -0.48 4.11 -16.67
C PHE A 161 0.91 4.53 -16.21
N GLU A 162 1.37 5.67 -16.69
CA GLU A 162 2.70 6.15 -16.36
C GLU A 162 2.69 7.67 -16.20
N GLY A 163 3.55 8.14 -15.32
CA GLY A 163 3.70 9.55 -14.97
C GLY A 163 5.01 9.82 -14.26
N ALA A 164 5.29 11.10 -14.06
CA ALA A 164 6.40 11.55 -13.24
C ALA A 164 5.86 12.38 -12.07
N GLY A 165 6.55 12.33 -10.94
CA GLY A 165 6.25 13.18 -9.79
C GLY A 165 7.30 13.10 -8.71
N SER A 166 6.98 13.70 -7.57
CA SER A 166 7.89 13.82 -6.44
C SER A 166 7.78 12.60 -5.53
N VAL A 167 8.91 11.95 -5.28
CA VAL A 167 9.00 10.80 -4.39
C VAL A 167 10.02 11.12 -3.31
N PHE A 168 9.65 10.86 -2.07
CA PHE A 168 10.46 11.11 -0.89
C PHE A 168 10.63 9.79 -0.18
N PHE A 169 11.85 9.43 0.22
CA PHE A 169 12.03 8.25 1.04
C PHE A 169 13.24 8.36 1.95
N ARG A 170 13.16 7.63 3.05
CA ARG A 170 14.25 7.42 3.99
C ARG A 170 14.46 5.94 4.19
N ARG A 171 15.71 5.53 4.04
CA ARG A 171 16.15 4.16 4.33
C ARG A 171 16.37 4.00 5.83
N SER A 172 15.96 2.86 6.38
CA SER A 172 16.28 2.48 7.75
C SER A 172 17.79 2.33 7.94
N ARG A 173 18.27 2.45 9.18
CA ARG A 173 19.72 2.40 9.50
C ARG A 173 20.36 1.06 9.14
N ASP A 174 19.63 -0.04 9.33
CA ASP A 174 20.02 -1.40 8.95
C ASP A 174 19.84 -1.66 7.43
N GLY A 175 19.18 -0.75 6.73
CA GLY A 175 18.94 -0.83 5.31
C GLY A 175 18.02 -1.97 4.88
N THR A 176 17.16 -2.45 5.76
CA THR A 176 16.15 -3.50 5.51
C THR A 176 14.80 -2.92 5.09
N GLU A 177 14.52 -1.67 5.45
CA GLU A 177 13.25 -0.99 5.18
C GLU A 177 13.47 0.35 4.49
N LEU A 178 12.49 0.75 3.68
CA LEU A 178 12.40 2.04 3.03
C LEU A 178 11.02 2.63 3.34
N THR A 179 10.98 3.73 4.06
CA THR A 179 9.73 4.48 4.31
C THR A 179 9.71 5.67 3.38
N GLY A 180 8.61 5.89 2.67
CA GLY A 180 8.50 7.00 1.75
C GLY A 180 7.09 7.48 1.50
N GLU A 181 7.00 8.51 0.68
CA GLU A 181 5.79 9.19 0.27
C GLU A 181 5.90 9.58 -1.20
N VAL A 182 4.79 9.44 -1.91
CA VAL A 182 4.56 9.98 -3.24
C VAL A 182 3.58 11.13 -3.05
N GLU A 183 4.05 12.37 -3.22
CA GLU A 183 3.24 13.55 -2.90
C GLU A 183 2.11 13.74 -3.92
N ARG A 184 2.47 13.75 -5.21
CA ARG A 184 1.51 13.86 -6.30
C ARG A 184 2.13 13.39 -7.61
N VAL A 185 1.46 12.45 -8.29
CA VAL A 185 1.82 12.01 -9.63
C VAL A 185 0.59 12.02 -10.52
N PHE A 186 0.73 12.58 -11.73
CA PHE A 186 -0.29 12.48 -12.76
C PHE A 186 0.04 11.36 -13.73
N LEU A 187 -0.86 10.39 -13.81
CA LEU A 187 -0.73 9.19 -14.60
C LEU A 187 -1.57 9.30 -15.87
N THR A 188 -0.96 8.94 -17.00
CA THR A 188 -1.61 8.86 -18.30
C THR A 188 -1.57 7.42 -18.83
N PRO A 189 -2.63 6.94 -19.51
CA PRO A 189 -2.66 5.59 -20.05
C PRO A 189 -1.61 5.44 -21.15
N GLN A 190 -0.72 4.46 -21.00
CA GLN A 190 0.32 4.15 -21.98
C GLN A 190 -0.01 2.89 -22.77
N ARG A 191 -0.53 1.85 -22.10
CA ARG A 191 -0.78 0.54 -22.72
C ARG A 191 -2.07 -0.07 -22.21
N ARG A 192 -2.69 -0.90 -23.06
CA ARG A 192 -3.87 -1.69 -22.73
C ARG A 192 -3.65 -3.14 -23.15
N LEU A 193 -4.12 -4.05 -22.33
CA LEU A 193 -4.11 -5.48 -22.59
C LEU A 193 -5.49 -5.91 -23.13
N ASN A 194 -5.50 -6.65 -24.24
CA ASN A 194 -6.68 -7.29 -24.83
C ASN A 194 -7.89 -6.36 -25.08
N GLY A 195 -7.62 -5.10 -25.45
CA GLY A 195 -8.70 -4.13 -25.73
C GLY A 195 -9.58 -3.82 -24.52
N GLY A 196 -9.07 -4.04 -23.30
CA GLY A 196 -9.77 -3.77 -22.05
C GLY A 196 -10.40 -2.38 -22.03
N GLN A 197 -11.52 -2.26 -21.32
CA GLN A 197 -12.25 -1.00 -21.20
C GLN A 197 -11.32 0.11 -20.70
N ALA A 198 -11.49 1.31 -21.24
CA ALA A 198 -10.79 2.48 -20.71
C ALA A 198 -11.24 2.70 -19.26
N LEU A 199 -10.36 2.36 -18.30
CA LEU A 199 -10.65 2.54 -16.88
C LEU A 199 -10.78 4.04 -16.55
N PHE A 200 -9.78 4.82 -16.97
CA PHE A 200 -9.73 6.27 -16.78
C PHE A 200 -8.89 6.95 -17.87
N THR A 201 -9.13 8.25 -18.09
CA THR A 201 -8.36 9.05 -19.06
C THR A 201 -7.10 9.61 -18.44
N ARG A 202 -7.14 9.92 -17.14
CA ARG A 202 -6.03 10.37 -16.31
C ARG A 202 -6.29 9.90 -14.88
N ALA A 203 -5.22 9.65 -14.13
CA ALA A 203 -5.33 9.50 -12.68
C ALA A 203 -4.33 10.39 -11.96
N GLU A 204 -4.68 10.80 -10.73
CA GLU A 204 -3.74 11.32 -9.75
C GLU A 204 -3.46 10.23 -8.72
N LEU A 205 -2.19 10.10 -8.32
CA LEU A 205 -1.75 9.16 -7.30
C LEU A 205 -0.93 9.90 -6.25
N SER A 206 -1.28 9.72 -4.99
CA SER A 206 -0.53 10.21 -3.82
C SER A 206 -0.61 9.19 -2.69
N GLY A 207 0.36 9.16 -1.78
CA GLY A 207 0.31 8.22 -0.66
C GLY A 207 1.65 7.92 -0.02
N ALA A 208 1.59 7.16 1.08
CA ALA A 208 2.76 6.75 1.84
C ALA A 208 2.98 5.24 1.74
N PHE A 209 4.23 4.82 1.81
CA PHE A 209 4.62 3.42 1.74
C PHE A 209 5.71 3.04 2.74
N VAL A 210 5.70 1.77 3.11
CA VAL A 210 6.80 1.10 3.84
C VAL A 210 7.15 -0.15 3.08
N ALA A 211 8.32 -0.16 2.44
CA ALA A 211 8.79 -1.26 1.61
C ALA A 211 9.95 -2.02 2.27
N LYS A 212 9.92 -3.35 2.16
CA LYS A 212 10.98 -4.23 2.66
C LYS A 212 12.01 -4.50 1.56
N ARG A 213 13.28 -4.65 1.93
CA ARG A 213 14.35 -4.95 0.97
C ARG A 213 14.24 -6.40 0.50
N ASP A 214 13.76 -6.60 -0.71
CA ASP A 214 13.73 -7.90 -1.37
C ASP A 214 13.92 -7.71 -2.89
N PRO A 215 15.19 -7.72 -3.36
CA PRO A 215 15.48 -7.50 -4.76
C PRO A 215 14.91 -8.56 -5.70
N GLN A 216 14.77 -9.80 -5.21
CA GLN A 216 14.26 -10.90 -6.01
C GLN A 216 12.75 -10.76 -6.24
N ARG A 217 12.00 -10.33 -5.20
CA ARG A 217 10.57 -10.02 -5.33
C ARG A 217 10.33 -8.86 -6.28
N VAL A 218 11.12 -7.78 -6.19
CA VAL A 218 10.99 -6.64 -7.11
C VAL A 218 11.19 -7.09 -8.56
N VAL A 219 12.29 -7.78 -8.88
CA VAL A 219 12.56 -8.27 -10.24
C VAL A 219 11.44 -9.18 -10.73
N ARG A 220 10.96 -10.07 -9.88
CA ARG A 220 9.89 -11.02 -10.24
C ARG A 220 8.61 -10.29 -10.62
N ILE A 221 8.14 -9.37 -9.78
CA ILE A 221 6.90 -8.61 -10.04
C ILE A 221 7.06 -7.73 -11.29
N LEU A 222 8.22 -7.07 -11.46
CA LEU A 222 8.48 -6.27 -12.66
C LEU A 222 8.48 -7.13 -13.94
N ASN A 223 9.11 -8.31 -13.91
CA ASN A 223 9.12 -9.23 -15.04
C ASN A 223 7.73 -9.79 -15.35
N GLU A 224 6.93 -10.13 -14.32
CA GLU A 224 5.53 -10.55 -14.48
C GLU A 224 4.72 -9.47 -15.19
N THR A 225 4.78 -8.24 -14.69
CA THR A 225 4.11 -7.09 -15.29
C THR A 225 4.59 -6.80 -16.72
N GLN A 226 5.90 -6.87 -16.97
CA GLN A 226 6.46 -6.64 -18.30
C GLN A 226 6.09 -7.74 -19.29
N ARG A 227 5.92 -9.00 -18.86
CA ARG A 227 5.41 -10.07 -19.73
C ARG A 227 3.96 -9.82 -20.13
N LEU A 228 3.15 -9.24 -19.25
CA LEU A 228 1.76 -8.91 -19.54
C LEU A 228 1.63 -7.70 -20.48
N PHE A 229 2.34 -6.61 -20.21
CA PHE A 229 2.18 -5.35 -20.94
C PHE A 229 3.21 -5.14 -22.07
N GLY A 230 4.20 -6.01 -22.19
CA GLY A 230 5.33 -5.83 -23.10
C GLY A 230 6.35 -4.79 -22.59
N PRO A 231 7.39 -4.49 -23.38
CA PRO A 231 8.36 -3.46 -23.04
C PRO A 231 7.71 -2.06 -22.98
N VAL A 232 8.30 -1.16 -22.18
CA VAL A 232 7.88 0.25 -22.14
C VAL A 232 8.10 0.84 -23.54
N PRO A 233 7.10 1.53 -24.12
CA PRO A 233 7.28 2.19 -25.41
C PRO A 233 8.46 3.17 -25.31
N ARG A 234 9.34 3.15 -26.31
CA ARG A 234 10.37 4.19 -26.39
C ARG A 234 9.66 5.52 -26.63
N TYR A 235 10.05 6.55 -25.90
CA TYR A 235 9.59 7.90 -26.15
C TYR A 235 9.80 8.24 -27.63
N GLN A 236 8.69 8.43 -28.35
CA GLN A 236 8.72 9.01 -29.68
C GLN A 236 8.48 10.50 -29.48
N PRO A 237 9.49 11.36 -29.74
CA PRO A 237 9.27 12.79 -29.70
C PRO A 237 8.14 13.14 -30.68
N PRO A 238 7.28 14.12 -30.33
CA PRO A 238 6.30 14.62 -31.27
C PRO A 238 7.05 15.04 -32.53
N MET A 239 6.69 14.45 -33.68
CA MET A 239 7.23 14.85 -34.97
C MET A 239 6.96 16.35 -35.07
N ALA A 240 8.01 17.16 -35.17
CA ALA A 240 7.85 18.59 -35.36
C ALA A 240 7.05 18.78 -36.65
N GLY A 241 5.78 19.13 -36.51
CA GLY A 241 4.92 19.41 -37.65
C GLY A 241 5.51 20.60 -38.40
N GLY A 242 5.93 20.37 -39.65
CA GLY A 242 6.30 21.40 -40.60
C GLY A 242 5.07 22.07 -41.20
#